data_AF-G3TDQ1-F1
#
_entry.id   AF-G3TDQ1-F1
#
_cell.length_a   1.000
_cell.length_b   1.000
_cell.length_c   1.000
_cell.angle_alpha   90.00
_cell.angle_beta   90.00
_cell.angle_gamma   90.00
#
_symmetry.space_group_name_H-M   'P 1'
#
loop_
_entity.id
_entity.type
_entity.pdbx_description
1 polymer ?
#
loop_
_entity_poly.entity_id
_entity_poly.type
_entity_poly.pdbx_seq_one_letter_code
_entity_poly.pdbx_strand_id
1 'polypeptide(L)'
;ANNFAMKGKRKTLNASDVLSAMEEMEFQRFITPLKEALEAYRREQKGKKEASEQKKKDKDKKTDSEEQDKSRDEDNDEDEERLEEEDQNEEEEVDN
;
A
#
# COMPACT_ATOMS: atom_id res chain seq x y z
N ALA A 1 10.17 4.04 -13.41
CA ALA A 1 9.69 3.78 -12.03
C ALA A 1 10.48 2.64 -11.37
N ASN A 2 10.58 1.45 -11.98
CA ASN A 2 11.34 0.31 -11.44
C ASN A 2 12.76 0.69 -11.01
N ASN A 3 13.48 1.42 -11.88
CA ASN A 3 14.83 1.91 -11.56
C ASN A 3 14.88 2.77 -10.28
N PHE A 4 13.84 3.54 -9.95
CA PHE A 4 13.78 4.36 -8.73
C PHE A 4 13.53 3.51 -7.47
N ALA A 5 12.67 2.49 -7.56
CA ALA A 5 12.46 1.56 -6.45
C ALA A 5 13.74 0.76 -6.16
N MET A 6 14.39 0.26 -7.21
CA MET A 6 15.62 -0.53 -7.10
C MET A 6 16.79 0.30 -6.56
N LYS A 7 16.91 1.59 -6.94
CA LYS A 7 17.88 2.52 -6.32
C LYS A 7 17.69 2.65 -4.81
N GLY A 8 16.45 2.53 -4.32
CA GLY A 8 16.11 2.51 -2.90
C GLY A 8 16.19 1.13 -2.24
N LYS A 9 16.73 0.11 -2.92
CA LYS A 9 16.74 -1.31 -2.48
C LYS A 9 15.35 -1.87 -2.18
N ARG A 10 14.32 -1.33 -2.84
CA ARG A 10 12.93 -1.79 -2.68
C ARG A 10 12.50 -2.61 -3.89
N LYS A 11 11.87 -3.75 -3.62
CA LYS A 11 11.20 -4.57 -4.64
C LYS A 11 9.80 -4.03 -4.97
N THR A 12 9.18 -3.31 -4.03
CA THR A 12 7.85 -2.72 -4.19
C THR A 12 7.93 -1.29 -4.73
N LEU A 13 7.24 -1.05 -5.85
CA LEU A 13 7.02 0.29 -6.39
C LEU A 13 6.12 1.11 -5.48
N ASN A 14 6.50 2.36 -5.23
CA ASN A 14 5.67 3.32 -4.52
C ASN A 14 5.26 4.50 -5.43
N ALA A 15 4.38 5.36 -4.92
CA ALA A 15 3.90 6.53 -5.66
C ALA A 15 5.04 7.50 -6.03
N SER A 16 6.06 7.63 -5.18
CA SER A 16 7.22 8.49 -5.44
C SER A 16 8.04 8.00 -6.63
N ASP A 17 8.22 6.68 -6.79
CA ASP A 17 8.99 6.08 -7.88
C ASP A 17 8.37 6.38 -9.24
N VAL A 18 7.04 6.43 -9.30
CA VAL A 18 6.29 6.79 -10.50
C VAL A 18 6.43 8.28 -10.77
N LEU A 19 6.20 9.14 -9.77
CA LEU A 19 6.28 10.59 -9.94
C LEU A 19 7.69 11.05 -10.37
N SER A 20 8.74 10.53 -9.73
CA SER A 20 10.13 10.84 -10.10
C SER A 20 10.47 10.32 -11.51
N ALA A 21 9.93 9.18 -11.92
CA ALA A 21 10.12 8.70 -13.28
C ALA A 21 9.44 9.57 -14.33
N MET A 22 8.29 10.17 -14.02
CA MET A 22 7.63 11.10 -14.95
C MET A 22 8.36 12.43 -15.06
N GLU A 23 9.08 12.85 -14.02
CA GLU A 23 10.02 13.97 -14.10
C GLU A 23 11.22 13.63 -14.97
N GLU A 24 11.86 12.47 -14.75
CA GLU A 24 13.04 12.02 -15.51
C GLU A 24 12.74 11.77 -16.99
N MET A 25 11.55 11.26 -17.31
CA MET A 25 11.11 10.99 -18.70
C MET A 25 10.47 12.22 -19.39
N GLU A 26 10.58 13.41 -18.82
CA GLU A 26 10.05 14.67 -19.40
C GLU A 26 8.53 14.70 -19.62
N PHE A 27 7.79 13.99 -18.77
CA PHE A 27 6.33 13.97 -18.77
C PHE A 27 5.74 14.79 -17.61
N GLN A 28 6.37 15.93 -17.27
CA GLN A 28 5.97 16.74 -16.11
C GLN A 28 4.52 17.25 -16.19
N ARG A 29 3.98 17.39 -17.41
CA ARG A 29 2.57 17.76 -17.64
C ARG A 29 1.57 16.83 -16.94
N PHE A 30 1.95 15.59 -16.66
CA PHE A 30 1.09 14.59 -16.02
C PHE A 30 1.28 14.51 -14.50
N ILE A 31 2.28 15.18 -13.93
CA ILE A 31 2.55 15.15 -12.49
C ILE A 31 1.37 15.73 -11.70
N THR A 32 0.87 16.90 -12.11
CA THR A 32 -0.25 17.55 -11.43
C THR A 32 -1.53 16.69 -11.51
N PRO A 33 -1.99 16.26 -12.70
CA PRO A 33 -3.13 15.34 -12.80
C PRO A 33 -2.98 14.07 -11.94
N LEU A 34 -1.77 13.49 -11.86
CA LEU A 34 -1.55 12.28 -11.06
C LEU A 34 -1.59 12.54 -9.55
N LYS A 35 -1.07 13.67 -9.08
CA LYS A 35 -1.14 14.05 -7.67
C LYS A 35 -2.59 14.27 -7.24
N GLU A 36 -3.39 14.93 -8.09
CA GLU A 36 -4.83 15.13 -7.86
C GLU A 36 -5.58 13.79 -7.79
N ALA A 37 -5.35 12.89 -8.75
CA ALA A 37 -5.96 11.57 -8.77
C ALA A 37 -5.56 10.72 -7.54
N LEU A 38 -4.29 10.79 -7.12
CA LEU A 38 -3.79 10.10 -5.92
C LEU A 38 -4.48 10.62 -4.66
N GLU A 39 -4.68 11.93 -4.55
CA GLU A 39 -5.37 12.54 -3.40
C GLU A 39 -6.85 12.13 -3.36
N ALA A 40 -7.53 12.19 -4.51
CA ALA A 40 -8.92 11.73 -4.64
C ALA A 40 -9.06 10.26 -4.21
N TYR A 41 -8.17 9.39 -4.68
CA TYR A 41 -8.14 7.98 -4.28
C TYR A 41 -7.95 7.82 -2.76
N ARG A 42 -7.00 8.53 -2.16
CA ARG A 42 -6.78 8.48 -0.70
C ARG A 42 -8.00 8.92 0.10
N ARG A 43 -8.72 9.95 -0.35
CA ARG A 43 -9.96 10.41 0.28
C ARG A 43 -11.06 9.35 0.17
N GLU A 44 -11.22 8.73 -1.00
CA GLU A 44 -12.21 7.68 -1.22
C GLU A 44 -11.94 6.42 -0.36
N GLN A 45 -10.67 6.02 -0.26
CA GLN A 45 -10.28 4.88 0.56
C GLN A 45 -10.51 5.11 2.06
N LYS A 46 -10.29 6.34 2.55
CA LYS A 46 -10.63 6.71 3.93
C LYS A 46 -12.12 6.63 4.18
N GLY A 47 -12.96 7.15 3.29
CA GLY A 47 -14.41 7.07 3.42
C GLY A 47 -14.95 5.64 3.45
N LYS A 48 -14.32 4.70 2.72
CA LYS A 48 -14.66 3.27 2.77
C LYS A 48 -14.31 2.61 4.10
N LYS A 49 -13.17 2.99 4.71
CA LYS A 49 -12.74 2.48 6.02
C LYS A 49 -13.57 3.07 7.16
N GLU A 50 -13.87 4.36 7.12
CA GLU A 50 -14.71 5.03 8.12
C GLU A 50 -16.15 4.46 8.12
N ALA A 51 -16.71 4.15 6.95
CA ALA A 51 -18.03 3.53 6.84
C ALA A 51 -18.10 2.09 7.36
N SER A 52 -16.99 1.32 7.32
CA SER A 52 -16.96 -0.05 7.86
C SER A 52 -16.77 -0.05 9.38
N GLU A 53 -16.03 0.91 9.93
CA GLU A 53 -15.87 1.09 11.38
C GLU A 53 -17.17 1.58 12.05
N GLN A 54 -17.92 2.47 11.40
CA GLN A 54 -19.21 2.95 11.93
C GLN A 54 -20.25 1.83 12.02
N LYS A 55 -20.27 0.90 11.06
CA LYS A 55 -21.16 -0.27 11.08
C LYS A 55 -20.83 -1.28 12.19
N LYS A 56 -19.59 -1.31 12.70
CA LYS A 56 -19.23 -2.12 13.87
C LYS A 56 -19.74 -1.47 15.17
N LYS A 57 -19.57 -0.15 15.32
CA LYS A 57 -20.00 0.57 16.53
C LYS A 57 -21.53 0.62 16.74
N ASP A 58 -22.33 0.67 15.67
CA ASP A 58 -23.80 0.62 15.81
C ASP A 58 -24.34 -0.77 16.19
N LYS A 59 -23.56 -1.85 15.99
CA LYS A 59 -23.93 -3.19 16.43
C LYS A 59 -23.63 -3.43 17.92
N ASP A 60 -22.56 -2.82 18.44
CA ASP A 60 -22.18 -2.91 19.86
C ASP A 60 -23.10 -2.14 20.82
N LYS A 61 -23.78 -1.08 20.36
CA LYS A 61 -24.69 -0.31 21.23
C LYS A 61 -26.01 -1.00 21.57
N LYS A 62 -26.27 -2.20 21.02
CA LYS A 62 -27.39 -3.07 21.40
C LYS A 62 -26.98 -4.25 22.30
N THR A 63 -25.68 -4.43 22.54
CA THR A 63 -25.13 -5.52 23.37
C THR A 63 -24.43 -5.01 24.63
N ASP A 64 -24.65 -3.75 25.03
CA ASP A 64 -24.12 -3.17 26.29
C ASP A 64 -25.02 -3.45 27.51
N SER A 65 -25.81 -4.54 27.49
CA SER A 65 -26.60 -4.94 28.67
C SER A 65 -26.14 -6.25 29.30
N GLU A 66 -25.23 -7.00 28.68
CA GLU A 66 -24.67 -8.22 29.27
C GLU A 66 -23.19 -8.36 28.91
N GLU A 67 -22.37 -8.54 29.94
CA GLU A 67 -21.00 -9.06 29.88
C GLU A 67 -19.87 -8.06 29.60
N GLN A 68 -19.60 -7.29 30.64
CA GLN A 68 -18.25 -7.09 31.14
C GLN A 68 -17.51 -8.45 31.23
N ASP A 69 -16.23 -8.47 30.84
CA ASP A 69 -15.20 -9.52 31.09
C ASP A 69 -14.79 -10.39 29.88
N LYS A 70 -13.80 -9.92 29.08
CA LYS A 70 -12.46 -10.54 28.97
C LYS A 70 -11.60 -9.97 27.83
N SER A 71 -10.37 -9.57 28.21
CA SER A 71 -9.11 -9.79 27.49
C SER A 71 -8.91 -9.04 26.16
N ARG A 72 -8.25 -7.87 26.17
CA ARG A 72 -6.79 -7.66 26.05
C ARG A 72 -6.31 -7.70 24.59
N ASP A 73 -5.88 -6.51 24.14
CA ASP A 73 -5.05 -6.22 22.96
C ASP A 73 -4.08 -7.34 22.60
N GLU A 74 -4.17 -7.80 21.35
CA GLU A 74 -3.01 -8.28 20.58
C GLU A 74 -3.11 -7.68 19.16
N ASP A 75 -2.55 -6.47 19.03
CA ASP A 75 -1.92 -6.01 17.79
C ASP A 75 -0.90 -7.07 17.35
N ASN A 76 -1.16 -7.75 16.24
CA ASN A 76 -0.13 -8.49 15.50
C ASN A 76 -0.48 -8.52 14.00
N ASP A 77 -0.44 -7.34 13.37
CA ASP A 77 -0.36 -7.17 11.92
C ASP A 77 1.11 -7.37 11.46
N GLU A 78 1.63 -8.57 11.68
CA GLU A 78 2.85 -9.07 11.04
C GLU A 78 2.66 -10.59 10.85
N ASP A 79 2.24 -11.03 9.66
CA ASP A 79 3.01 -12.08 8.99
C ASP A 79 2.80 -12.09 7.48
N GLU A 80 3.93 -12.28 6.83
CA GLU A 80 4.28 -12.07 5.45
C GLU A 80 4.24 -13.43 4.75
N GLU A 81 3.10 -13.86 4.21
CA GLU A 81 3.03 -15.13 3.46
C GLU A 81 3.26 -14.93 1.95
N ARG A 82 4.56 -14.98 1.62
CA ARG A 82 5.16 -15.95 0.67
C ARG A 82 4.80 -15.78 -0.81
N LEU A 83 5.55 -14.93 -1.50
CA LEU A 83 5.80 -15.06 -2.94
C LEU A 83 6.77 -16.22 -3.16
N GLU A 84 6.28 -17.32 -3.72
CA GLU A 84 7.13 -18.42 -4.20
C GLU A 84 8.09 -17.91 -5.28
N GLU A 85 9.35 -18.26 -5.07
CA GLU A 85 10.46 -18.07 -5.97
C GLU A 85 10.20 -18.79 -7.30
N GLU A 86 10.36 -18.08 -8.42
CA GLU A 86 11.02 -18.69 -9.58
C GLU A 86 12.29 -17.90 -9.83
N ASP A 87 13.36 -18.48 -9.29
CA ASP A 87 14.74 -18.34 -9.70
C ASP A 87 14.86 -18.55 -11.22
N GLN A 88 15.36 -17.54 -11.92
CA GLN A 88 16.08 -17.70 -13.18
C GLN A 88 17.15 -16.61 -13.22
N ASN A 89 18.18 -16.85 -12.42
CA ASN A 89 19.52 -16.38 -12.71
C ASN A 89 20.00 -17.07 -13.99
N GLU A 90 20.23 -16.31 -15.05
CA GLU A 90 21.26 -16.65 -16.04
C GLU A 90 21.98 -15.36 -16.43
N GLU A 91 23.00 -15.07 -15.63
CA GLU A 91 24.16 -14.30 -16.07
C GLU A 91 24.79 -15.03 -17.26
N GLU A 92 24.74 -14.45 -18.45
CA GLU A 92 25.84 -14.62 -19.40
C GLU A 92 26.47 -13.25 -19.64
N GLU A 93 27.50 -12.96 -18.84
CA GLU A 93 28.65 -12.23 -19.35
C GLU A 93 29.20 -13.01 -20.55
N VAL A 94 29.03 -12.46 -21.74
CA VAL A 94 29.92 -12.75 -22.87
C VAL A 94 30.55 -11.43 -23.30
N ASP A 95 31.71 -11.17 -22.70
CA ASP A 95 32.76 -10.33 -23.26
C ASP A 95 33.17 -10.93 -24.63
N ASN A 96 32.83 -10.25 -25.73
CA ASN A 96 33.65 -10.16 -26.96
C ASN A 96 33.11 -9.11 -27.94
#